data_AF-A0A920DRL2-F1
#
_entry.id   AF-A0A920DRL2-F1
#
_cell.length_a   1.000
_cell.length_b   1.000
_cell.length_c   1.000
_cell.angle_alpha   90.00
_cell.angle_beta   90.00
_cell.angle_gamma   90.00
#
_symmetry.space_group_name_H-M   'P 1'
#
loop_
_entity.id
_entity.type
_entity.pdbx_description
1 polymer ?
#
loop_
_entity_poly.entity_id
_entity_poly.type
_entity_poly.pdbx_seq_one_letter_code
_entity_poly.pdbx_strand_id
1 'polypeptide(L)'
;MSPSPFINNALIDNITSDVINPTIEGLKNANIDFYGFMYFGLMVKDNKPKVLEYNCRLGDPETQCLMMQLESDFLQTLMDALDDKNLNLTWSKKSSMGVVIASGGYPEEYENDQVIDLFELSDAKLFHAGTKYINNKF
;
A
#
# COMPACT_ATOMS: atom_id res chain seq x y z
N MET A 1 2.73 -8.57 4.49
CA MET A 1 2.56 -9.55 3.40
C MET A 1 1.31 -9.19 2.60
N SER A 2 1.31 -9.48 1.30
CA SER A 2 0.16 -9.25 0.44
C SER A 2 -0.08 -10.49 -0.45
N PRO A 3 -1.34 -10.91 -0.69
CA PRO A 3 -2.52 -10.48 0.06
C PRO A 3 -2.42 -10.90 1.54
N SER A 4 -3.27 -10.33 2.40
CA SER A 4 -3.38 -10.76 3.79
C SER A 4 -3.88 -12.21 3.86
N PRO A 5 -3.28 -13.09 4.67
CA PRO A 5 -3.70 -14.49 4.78
C PRO A 5 -5.05 -14.63 5.50
N PHE A 6 -5.52 -13.55 6.14
CA PHE A 6 -6.80 -13.50 6.86
C PHE A 6 -7.96 -13.06 5.97
N ILE A 7 -7.70 -12.66 4.71
CA ILE A 7 -8.74 -12.29 3.76
C ILE A 7 -9.51 -13.53 3.29
N ASN A 8 -10.83 -13.39 3.23
CA ASN A 8 -11.75 -14.34 2.62
C ASN A 8 -12.93 -13.57 2.01
N ASN A 9 -13.77 -14.25 1.22
CA ASN A 9 -14.89 -13.60 0.52
C ASN A 9 -15.86 -12.91 1.49
N ALA A 10 -16.19 -13.54 2.62
CA ALA A 10 -17.10 -12.94 3.60
C ALA A 10 -16.53 -11.64 4.20
N LEU A 11 -15.22 -11.60 4.47
CA LEU A 11 -14.56 -10.37 4.91
C LEU A 11 -14.54 -9.30 3.82
N ILE A 12 -14.29 -9.66 2.56
CA ILE A 12 -14.32 -8.72 1.43
C ILE A 12 -15.71 -8.10 1.27
N ASP A 13 -16.76 -8.93 1.36
CA ASP A 13 -18.15 -8.49 1.26
C ASP A 13 -18.47 -7.50 2.40
N ASN A 14 -18.09 -7.84 3.64
CA ASN A 14 -18.30 -6.96 4.79
C ASN A 14 -17.49 -5.66 4.70
N ILE A 15 -16.25 -5.70 4.21
CA ILE A 15 -15.46 -4.47 3.96
C ILE A 15 -16.17 -3.60 2.91
N THR A 16 -16.71 -4.22 1.87
CA THR A 16 -17.40 -3.50 0.80
C THR A 16 -18.69 -2.86 1.31
N SER A 17 -19.53 -3.60 2.04
CA SER A 17 -20.81 -3.12 2.55
C SER A 17 -20.66 -2.12 3.69
N ASP A 18 -19.74 -2.35 4.62
CA ASP A 18 -19.68 -1.62 5.89
C ASP A 18 -18.67 -0.47 5.85
N VAL A 19 -17.74 -0.48 4.89
CA VAL A 19 -16.67 0.53 4.79
C VAL A 19 -16.67 1.23 3.43
N ILE A 20 -16.52 0.50 2.32
CA ILE A 20 -16.32 1.12 1.00
C ILE A 20 -17.58 1.86 0.54
N ASN A 21 -18.74 1.18 0.48
CA ASN A 21 -19.97 1.79 -0.01
C ASN A 21 -20.42 3.00 0.84
N PRO A 22 -20.42 2.94 2.19
CA PRO A 22 -20.77 4.09 3.02
C PRO A 22 -19.78 5.25 2.85
N THR A 23 -18.50 4.97 2.64
CA THR A 23 -17.50 6.02 2.39
C THR A 23 -17.78 6.73 1.06
N ILE A 24 -18.07 5.98 -0.01
CA ILE A 24 -18.43 6.56 -1.32
C ILE A 24 -19.72 7.38 -1.21
N GLU A 25 -20.74 6.89 -0.49
CA GLU A 25 -21.98 7.63 -0.27
C GLU A 25 -21.75 8.90 0.54
N GLY A 26 -20.91 8.84 1.58
CA GLY A 26 -20.53 10.00 2.38
C GLY A 26 -19.86 11.10 1.57
N LEU A 27 -18.92 10.73 0.69
CA LEU A 27 -18.27 11.68 -0.23
C LEU A 27 -19.27 12.36 -1.17
N LYS A 28 -20.18 11.57 -1.76
CA LYS A 28 -21.24 12.08 -2.63
C LYS A 28 -22.17 13.05 -1.90
N ASN A 29 -22.62 12.68 -0.70
CA ASN A 29 -23.50 13.51 0.12
C ASN A 29 -22.81 14.81 0.58
N ALA A 30 -21.49 14.79 0.73
CA ALA A 30 -20.68 15.97 1.02
C ALA A 30 -20.30 16.78 -0.22
N ASN A 31 -20.71 16.35 -1.43
CA ASN A 31 -20.33 16.94 -2.71
C ASN A 31 -18.80 17.04 -2.87
N ILE A 32 -18.09 15.96 -2.53
CA ILE A 32 -16.64 15.82 -2.65
C ILE A 32 -16.32 14.82 -3.75
N ASP A 33 -15.69 15.29 -4.81
CA ASP A 33 -15.09 14.44 -5.84
C ASP A 33 -13.68 14.03 -5.40
N PHE A 34 -13.48 12.75 -5.09
CA PHE A 34 -12.20 12.22 -4.63
C PHE A 34 -11.46 11.53 -5.77
N TYR A 35 -10.27 12.03 -6.10
CA TYR A 35 -9.34 11.41 -7.04
C TYR A 35 -8.05 11.02 -6.33
N GLY A 36 -7.70 9.74 -6.38
CA GLY A 36 -6.47 9.23 -5.82
C GLY A 36 -6.65 7.88 -5.12
N PHE A 37 -5.76 7.62 -4.16
CA PHE A 37 -5.75 6.37 -3.41
C PHE A 37 -6.38 6.57 -2.04
N MET A 38 -7.40 5.79 -1.72
CA MET A 38 -7.97 5.74 -0.39
C MET A 38 -7.50 4.48 0.32
N TYR A 39 -6.71 4.67 1.36
CA TYR A 39 -6.24 3.61 2.24
C TYR A 39 -7.13 3.54 3.48
N PHE A 40 -7.60 2.33 3.79
CA PHE A 40 -8.41 2.06 4.98
C PHE A 40 -7.57 1.25 5.99
N GLY A 41 -7.25 1.87 7.12
CA GLY A 41 -6.71 1.16 8.26
C GLY A 41 -7.84 0.40 8.95
N LEU A 42 -7.84 -0.93 8.91
CA LEU A 42 -8.92 -1.76 9.43
C LEU A 42 -8.48 -2.63 10.60
N MET A 43 -9.31 -2.67 11.65
CA MET A 43 -9.29 -3.72 12.65
C MET A 43 -10.39 -4.73 12.33
N VAL A 44 -10.06 -6.02 12.29
CA VAL A 44 -11.00 -7.08 11.93
C VAL A 44 -11.14 -8.07 13.08
N LYS A 45 -12.39 -8.37 13.44
CA LYS A 45 -12.73 -9.43 14.38
C LYS A 45 -13.94 -10.19 13.87
N ASP A 46 -13.86 -11.53 13.79
CA ASP A 46 -14.97 -12.39 13.35
C ASP A 46 -15.55 -11.97 11.98
N ASN A 47 -14.67 -11.67 11.01
CA ASN A 47 -15.01 -11.09 9.70
C ASN A 47 -15.73 -9.74 9.72
N LYS A 48 -15.80 -9.05 10.88
CA LYS A 48 -16.39 -7.71 10.98
C LYS A 48 -15.29 -6.64 10.98
N PRO A 49 -15.21 -5.80 9.93
CA PRO A 49 -14.23 -4.73 9.88
C PRO A 49 -14.70 -3.53 10.72
N LYS A 50 -13.74 -2.83 11.32
CA LYS A 50 -13.90 -1.51 11.92
C LYS A 50 -12.80 -0.61 11.39
N VAL A 51 -13.18 0.56 10.90
CA VAL A 51 -12.22 1.56 10.44
C VAL A 51 -11.53 2.18 11.64
N LEU A 52 -10.19 2.13 11.64
CA LEU A 52 -9.34 2.86 12.57
C LEU A 52 -9.01 4.24 12.01
N GLU A 53 -8.63 4.29 10.74
CA GLU A 53 -8.22 5.52 10.08
C GLU A 53 -8.40 5.45 8.56
N TYR A 54 -8.42 6.65 7.96
CA TYR A 54 -8.36 6.86 6.52
C TYR A 54 -7.06 7.59 6.18
N ASN A 55 -6.38 7.14 5.14
CA ASN A 55 -5.28 7.90 4.54
C ASN A 55 -5.59 8.13 3.05
N CYS A 56 -5.34 9.36 2.56
CA CYS A 56 -5.61 9.75 1.17
C CYS A 56 -4.37 9.58 0.27
N ARG A 57 -3.61 8.51 0.52
CA ARG A 57 -2.43 8.12 -0.25
C ARG A 57 -2.23 6.62 -0.17
N LEU A 58 -1.33 6.13 -1.02
CA LEU A 58 -0.76 4.80 -0.88
C LEU A 58 -0.03 4.64 0.47
N GLY A 59 -0.14 3.45 1.05
CA GLY A 59 0.50 3.09 2.33
C GLY A 59 2.00 2.85 2.18
N ASP A 60 2.75 2.98 3.29
CA ASP A 60 4.16 2.64 3.37
C ASP A 60 4.35 1.82 4.66
N PRO A 61 4.80 0.54 4.60
CA PRO A 61 5.42 -0.15 3.46
C PRO A 61 4.48 -1.03 2.59
N GLU A 62 3.16 -0.82 2.64
CA GLU A 62 2.21 -1.67 1.92
C GLU A 62 2.37 -1.61 0.40
N THR A 63 2.70 -0.44 -0.13
CA THR A 63 2.83 -0.21 -1.58
C THR A 63 3.92 -1.05 -2.20
N GLN A 64 5.07 -1.18 -1.52
CA GLN A 64 6.19 -1.98 -1.98
C GLN A 64 5.78 -3.45 -2.16
N CYS A 65 4.95 -3.97 -1.25
CA CYS A 65 4.39 -5.31 -1.41
C CYS A 65 3.36 -5.38 -2.54
N LEU A 66 2.45 -4.40 -2.61
CA LEU A 66 1.36 -4.38 -3.59
C LEU A 66 1.89 -4.29 -5.03
N MET A 67 2.85 -3.40 -5.28
CA MET A 67 3.45 -3.19 -6.60
C MET A 67 4.23 -4.41 -7.11
N MET A 68 4.76 -5.25 -6.21
CA MET A 68 5.39 -6.52 -6.62
C MET A 68 4.41 -7.55 -7.19
N GLN A 69 3.10 -7.36 -6.98
CA GLN A 69 2.03 -8.23 -7.51
C GLN A 69 1.27 -7.60 -8.67
N LEU A 70 1.45 -6.31 -8.94
CA LEU A 70 0.73 -5.62 -10.00
C LEU A 70 1.28 -6.08 -11.36
N GLU A 71 0.42 -6.70 -12.18
CA GLU A 71 0.77 -7.11 -13.54
C GLU A 71 0.35 -6.08 -14.59
N SER A 72 -0.66 -5.26 -14.28
CA SER A 72 -1.08 -4.14 -15.14
C SER A 72 -0.04 -3.03 -15.18
N ASP A 73 -0.05 -2.25 -16.27
CA ASP A 73 0.72 -1.00 -16.36
C ASP A 73 0.15 0.02 -15.37
N PHE A 74 0.94 0.36 -14.36
CA PHE A 74 0.56 1.30 -13.32
C PHE A 74 0.33 2.71 -13.87
N LEU A 75 1.16 3.18 -14.82
CA LEU A 75 1.00 4.50 -15.40
C LEU A 75 -0.30 4.57 -16.21
N GLN A 76 -0.57 3.56 -17.04
CA GLN A 76 -1.82 3.53 -17.82
C GLN A 76 -3.04 3.50 -16.89
N THR A 77 -2.98 2.74 -15.79
CA THR A 77 -4.06 2.70 -14.78
C THR A 77 -4.32 4.08 -14.19
N LEU A 78 -3.27 4.84 -13.86
CA LEU A 78 -3.41 6.20 -13.35
C LEU A 78 -4.03 7.14 -14.39
N MET A 79 -3.60 7.05 -15.65
CA MET A 79 -4.17 7.84 -16.74
C MET A 79 -5.65 7.53 -16.96
N ASP A 80 -6.02 6.25 -16.92
CA ASP A 80 -7.41 5.82 -17.05
C ASP A 80 -8.28 6.32 -15.89
N ALA A 81 -7.72 6.40 -14.68
CA ALA A 81 -8.44 6.94 -13.51
C ALA A 81 -8.69 8.45 -13.63
N LEU A 82 -7.75 9.20 -14.19
CA LEU A 82 -7.89 10.63 -14.43
C LEU A 82 -8.89 10.94 -15.56
N ASP A 83 -9.07 10.01 -16.50
CA ASP A 83 -10.03 10.11 -17.59
C ASP A 83 -11.42 9.51 -17.25
N ASP A 84 -11.69 9.20 -15.98
CA ASP A 84 -12.93 8.55 -15.50
C ASP A 84 -13.27 7.24 -16.25
N LYS A 85 -12.26 6.49 -16.69
CA LYS A 85 -12.44 5.19 -17.35
C LYS A 85 -12.53 4.04 -16.35
N ASN A 86 -13.11 2.93 -16.79
CA ASN A 86 -13.12 1.69 -16.01
C ASN A 86 -11.70 1.18 -15.77
N LEU A 87 -11.32 1.03 -14.50
CA LEU A 87 -10.02 0.51 -14.10
C LEU A 87 -10.03 -1.02 -14.09
N ASN A 88 -9.18 -1.63 -14.91
CA ASN A 88 -9.00 -3.08 -14.97
C ASN A 88 -7.59 -3.45 -14.49
N LEU A 89 -7.49 -3.80 -13.22
CA LEU A 89 -6.24 -4.20 -12.58
C LEU A 89 -6.09 -5.72 -12.59
N THR A 90 -5.00 -6.20 -13.19
CA THR A 90 -4.59 -7.60 -13.15
C THR A 90 -3.51 -7.76 -12.09
N TRP A 91 -3.71 -8.75 -11.23
CA TRP A 91 -2.83 -9.04 -10.10
C TRP A 91 -2.29 -10.46 -10.21
N SER A 92 -1.02 -10.61 -9.85
CA SER A 92 -0.39 -11.92 -9.77
C SER A 92 -1.04 -12.78 -8.68
N LYS A 93 -1.07 -14.10 -8.90
CA LYS A 93 -1.50 -15.07 -7.88
C LYS A 93 -0.43 -15.35 -6.83
N LYS A 94 0.79 -14.84 -7.03
CA LYS A 94 1.90 -14.96 -6.09
C LYS A 94 1.71 -14.00 -4.91
N SER A 95 2.25 -14.36 -3.76
CA SER A 95 2.29 -13.46 -2.61
C SER A 95 3.63 -12.70 -2.55
N SER A 96 3.62 -11.53 -1.93
CA SER A 96 4.82 -10.74 -1.63
C SER A 96 4.91 -10.39 -0.14
N MET A 97 6.13 -10.26 0.37
CA MET A 97 6.40 -9.83 1.75
C MET A 97 7.57 -8.85 1.73
N GLY A 98 7.36 -7.71 2.38
CA GLY A 98 8.39 -6.69 2.60
C GLY A 98 8.95 -6.80 4.02
N VAL A 99 10.24 -6.56 4.16
CA VAL A 99 10.93 -6.39 5.43
C VAL A 99 11.51 -4.98 5.42
N VAL A 100 11.14 -4.18 6.42
CA VAL A 100 11.72 -2.84 6.61
C VAL A 100 12.99 -2.99 7.44
N ILE A 101 14.10 -2.47 6.92
CA ILE A 101 15.35 -2.32 7.67
C ILE A 101 15.39 -0.86 8.14
N ALA A 102 15.36 -0.67 9.46
CA ALA A 102 15.38 0.65 10.09
C ALA A 102 16.67 0.87 10.88
N SER A 103 17.10 2.13 10.99
CA SER A 103 18.22 2.50 11.88
C SER A 103 17.89 2.14 13.33
N GLY A 104 18.92 1.71 14.07
CA GLY A 104 18.79 1.44 15.49
C GLY A 104 18.28 2.66 16.25
N GLY A 105 17.21 2.50 17.03
CA GLY A 105 16.55 3.58 17.76
C GLY A 105 15.19 4.00 17.20
N TYR A 106 14.88 3.67 15.94
CA TYR A 106 13.55 3.91 15.36
C TYR A 106 12.43 3.24 16.21
N PRO A 107 11.29 3.91 16.47
CA PRO A 107 10.83 5.18 15.91
C PRO A 107 11.23 6.45 16.67
N GLU A 108 12.06 6.33 17.71
CA GLU A 108 12.49 7.44 18.57
C GLU A 108 13.72 8.15 17.97
N GLU A 109 14.74 8.43 18.79
CA GLU A 109 16.01 8.97 18.33
C GLU A 109 16.86 7.87 17.69
N TYR A 110 17.37 8.13 16.49
CA TYR A 110 18.22 7.22 15.74
C TYR A 110 19.32 7.98 15.01
N GLU A 111 20.41 7.29 14.72
CA GLU A 111 21.51 7.86 13.94
C GLU A 111 21.19 7.85 12.43
N ASN A 112 21.50 8.97 11.78
CA ASN A 112 21.47 9.12 10.32
C ASN A 112 22.87 8.92 9.74
N ASP A 113 22.97 8.96 8.41
CA ASP A 113 24.24 8.95 7.65
C ASP A 113 25.15 7.73 7.93
N GLN A 114 24.54 6.61 8.34
CA GLN A 114 25.23 5.33 8.45
C GLN A 114 25.51 4.80 7.05
N VAL A 115 26.74 4.30 6.82
CA VAL A 115 27.12 3.73 5.53
C VAL A 115 26.35 2.44 5.28
N ILE A 116 25.71 2.34 4.12
CA ILE A 116 24.94 1.16 3.72
C ILE A 116 25.74 0.37 2.70
N ASP A 117 26.24 -0.80 3.12
CA ASP A 117 26.87 -1.76 2.20
C ASP A 117 25.79 -2.62 1.53
N LEU A 118 25.54 -2.36 0.25
CA LEU A 118 24.59 -3.13 -0.55
C LEU A 118 25.21 -4.43 -1.07
N PHE A 119 24.38 -5.47 -1.12
CA PHE A 119 24.71 -6.74 -1.73
C PHE A 119 23.70 -7.07 -2.83
N GLU A 120 24.14 -7.85 -3.83
CA GLU A 120 23.24 -8.33 -4.87
C GLU A 120 22.22 -9.29 -4.27
N LEU A 121 20.95 -9.07 -4.60
CA LEU A 121 19.83 -9.92 -4.25
C LEU A 121 19.35 -10.65 -5.50
N SER A 122 19.36 -11.98 -5.49
CA SER A 122 18.90 -12.79 -6.61
C SER A 122 17.37 -12.84 -6.73
N ASP A 123 16.68 -12.94 -5.58
CA ASP A 123 15.24 -13.26 -5.52
C ASP A 123 14.42 -12.22 -4.73
N ALA A 124 14.96 -11.01 -4.57
CA ALA A 124 14.29 -9.93 -3.86
C ALA A 124 14.50 -8.59 -4.55
N LYS A 125 13.52 -7.70 -4.38
CA LYS A 125 13.62 -6.31 -4.81
C LYS A 125 13.98 -5.45 -3.60
N LEU A 126 15.08 -4.72 -3.71
CA LEU A 126 15.42 -3.68 -2.74
C LEU A 126 14.71 -2.37 -3.13
N PHE A 127 13.94 -1.83 -2.18
CA PHE A 127 13.37 -0.48 -2.27
C PHE A 127 14.05 0.40 -1.22
N HIS A 128 14.52 1.56 -1.66
CA HIS A 128 15.14 2.54 -0.78
C HIS A 128 14.06 3.47 -0.19
N ALA A 129 14.14 3.74 1.11
CA ALA A 129 13.34 4.74 1.81
C ALA A 129 14.24 5.93 2.21
N GLY A 130 14.62 6.04 3.49
CA GLY A 130 15.51 7.09 4.00
C GLY A 130 16.99 6.83 3.71
N THR A 131 17.41 6.86 2.44
CA THR A 131 18.83 6.71 2.04
C THR A 131 19.27 7.85 1.13
N LYS A 132 20.58 8.15 1.09
CA LYS A 132 21.13 9.18 0.21
C LYS A 132 22.43 8.71 -0.42
N TYR A 133 22.56 8.89 -1.73
CA TYR A 133 23.80 8.53 -2.44
C TYR A 133 24.78 9.72 -2.47
N ILE A 134 25.95 9.57 -1.85
CA ILE A 134 27.01 10.58 -1.78
C ILE A 134 28.36 9.92 -2.04
N ASN A 135 29.19 10.50 -2.92
CA ASN A 135 30.57 10.05 -3.17
C ASN A 135 30.68 8.53 -3.43
N ASN A 136 29.78 8.01 -4.27
CA ASN A 136 29.66 6.59 -4.62
C ASN A 136 29.27 5.63 -3.49
N LYS A 137 28.65 6.13 -2.42
CA LYS A 137 28.15 5.33 -1.30
C LYS A 137 26.71 5.70 -0.96
N PHE A 138 25.95 4.72 -0.47
CA PHE A 138 24.64 4.92 0.16
C PHE A 138 24.79 5.14 1.66
#